data_AF-A0A7S7YXY2-F1
#
_entry.id   AF-A0A7S7YXY2-F1
#
_cell.length_a   1.000
_cell.length_b   1.000
_cell.length_c   1.000
_cell.angle_alpha   90.00
_cell.angle_beta   90.00
_cell.angle_gamma   90.00
#
_symmetry.space_group_name_H-M   'P 1'
#
loop_
_entity.id
_entity.type
_entity.pdbx_description
1 polymer ?
#
loop_
_entity_poly.entity_id
_entity_poly.type
_entity_poly.pdbx_seq_one_letter_code
_entity_poly.pdbx_strand_id
1 'polypeptide(L)'
;MIVFPTMLLSWGMALSTTASCNVPIELLKSQAFNQPQQAVQTYLSNQERFQRATCAEAALAYRYLLMAATRVQDWKLVEEVAQILQSGRLSSHVTGKELNVINNIGVAYRKVGQPEDALTHYRCALTYANSHDQRALIKINIAIVHRNADQPAIGFRLLQGIEEKYLPSIILAGLHVAKGNTALQLKRYDEAQRAYQQAREHYLAVGDKRNAQAVVANMLVVALAKNDTQAYDQLRALSILEVDMLTEQGGRFIQWLDTFRSYSSANNLNQSQRQQLQDIETIAADYIEFVMLLSARFSLNQAVARPVRNSAEQPQLSSALAKRWCKGM
;
A
#
# COMPACT_ATOMS: atom_id res chain seq x y z
N MET A 1 56.82 11.49 61.96
CA MET A 1 55.42 11.07 61.76
C MET A 1 54.62 12.31 61.35
N ILE A 2 54.36 12.46 60.05
CA ILE A 2 53.45 13.47 59.49
C ILE A 2 52.66 12.71 58.43
N VAL A 3 51.34 12.61 58.62
CA VAL A 3 50.41 11.89 57.74
C VAL A 3 49.66 12.93 56.92
N PHE A 4 49.79 12.88 55.59
CA PHE A 4 48.96 13.63 54.65
C PHE A 4 47.66 12.85 54.36
N PRO A 5 46.49 13.49 54.32
CA PRO A 5 45.26 12.83 53.90
C PRO A 5 45.20 12.83 52.36
N THR A 6 45.15 11.64 51.77
CA THR A 6 44.85 11.43 50.35
C THR A 6 43.37 11.71 50.09
N MET A 7 43.06 12.82 49.40
CA MET A 7 41.75 13.04 48.79
C MET A 7 41.57 12.08 47.61
N LEU A 8 40.72 11.08 47.77
CA LEU A 8 40.22 10.25 46.68
C LEU A 8 39.13 11.02 45.92
N LEU A 9 39.50 11.59 44.78
CA LEU A 9 38.55 12.07 43.77
C LEU A 9 37.85 10.86 43.15
N SER A 10 36.64 10.57 43.60
CA SER A 10 35.76 9.60 42.93
C SER A 10 35.30 10.17 41.59
N TRP A 11 35.91 9.69 40.52
CA TRP A 11 35.35 9.86 39.18
C TRP A 11 34.08 9.01 39.13
N GLY A 12 32.93 9.66 39.34
CA GLY A 12 31.65 9.07 39.00
C GLY A 12 31.64 8.79 37.50
N MET A 13 31.91 7.55 37.10
CA MET A 13 31.57 7.08 35.77
C MET A 13 30.06 7.22 35.65
N ALA A 14 29.61 8.26 34.94
CA ALA A 14 28.26 8.31 34.44
C ALA A 14 28.08 7.08 33.55
N LEU A 15 27.49 6.03 34.10
CA LEU A 15 26.94 4.93 33.34
C LEU A 15 25.93 5.58 32.39
N SER A 16 26.35 5.77 31.13
CA SER A 16 25.43 6.05 30.04
C SER A 16 24.53 4.84 29.93
N THR A 17 23.42 4.86 30.67
CA THR A 17 22.32 3.94 30.43
C THR A 17 21.84 4.28 29.02
N THR A 18 22.31 3.52 28.03
CA THR A 18 21.65 3.48 26.73
C THR A 18 20.23 3.06 27.05
N ALA A 19 19.30 4.03 27.07
CA ALA A 19 17.90 3.77 27.35
C ALA A 19 17.47 2.67 26.38
N SER A 20 17.29 1.46 26.92
CA SER A 20 16.91 0.30 26.12
C SER A 20 15.62 0.68 25.40
N CYS A 21 15.68 0.62 24.08
CA CYS A 21 14.55 0.97 23.25
C CYS A 21 13.60 -0.21 23.25
N ASN A 22 12.94 -0.41 24.38
CA ASN A 22 11.94 -1.42 24.47
C ASN A 22 10.81 -0.88 23.55
N VAL A 23 10.62 -1.38 22.32
CA VAL A 23 9.42 -1.18 21.49
C VAL A 23 9.09 -2.49 20.76
N PRO A 24 7.82 -2.84 20.53
CA PRO A 24 7.44 -4.13 19.93
C PRO A 24 7.62 -4.14 18.39
N ILE A 25 8.86 -3.94 17.91
CA ILE A 25 9.15 -3.69 16.50
C ILE A 25 8.83 -4.86 15.57
N GLU A 26 9.23 -6.09 15.92
CA GLU A 26 8.98 -7.27 15.06
C GLU A 26 7.48 -7.60 14.98
N LEU A 27 6.76 -7.42 16.08
CA LEU A 27 5.31 -7.57 16.09
C LEU A 27 4.64 -6.53 15.19
N LEU A 28 5.01 -5.24 15.33
CA LEU A 28 4.49 -4.16 14.48
C LEU A 28 4.83 -4.36 13.01
N LYS A 29 6.03 -4.82 12.68
CA LYS A 29 6.42 -5.15 11.32
C LYS A 29 5.46 -6.20 10.75
N SER A 30 5.30 -7.33 11.42
CA SER A 30 4.41 -8.40 10.97
C SER A 30 2.96 -7.94 10.81
N GLN A 31 2.43 -7.22 11.81
CA GLN A 31 1.05 -6.71 11.78
C GLN A 31 0.85 -5.62 10.72
N ALA A 32 1.79 -4.70 10.49
CA ALA A 32 1.62 -3.65 9.49
C ALA A 32 1.40 -4.22 8.08
N PHE A 33 2.06 -5.34 7.75
CA PHE A 33 1.87 -6.02 6.48
C PHE A 33 0.58 -6.83 6.41
N ASN A 34 0.18 -7.50 7.50
CA ASN A 34 -0.87 -8.52 7.46
C ASN A 34 -2.18 -8.11 8.15
N GLN A 35 -2.09 -7.34 9.23
CA GLN A 35 -3.18 -7.01 10.16
C GLN A 35 -3.04 -5.52 10.59
N PRO A 36 -3.21 -4.55 9.68
CA PRO A 36 -2.86 -3.15 9.94
C PRO A 36 -3.69 -2.51 11.07
N GLN A 37 -4.94 -2.94 11.29
CA GLN A 37 -5.75 -2.53 12.44
C GLN A 37 -5.09 -2.95 13.76
N GLN A 38 -4.55 -4.16 13.85
CA GLN A 38 -3.84 -4.64 15.05
C GLN A 38 -2.50 -3.94 15.26
N ALA A 39 -1.82 -3.54 14.18
CA ALA A 39 -0.61 -2.73 14.29
C ALA A 39 -0.91 -1.37 14.93
N VAL A 40 -1.99 -0.70 14.50
CA VAL A 40 -2.46 0.53 15.14
C VAL A 40 -2.83 0.28 16.60
N GLN A 41 -3.57 -0.79 16.89
CA GLN A 41 -3.93 -1.13 18.28
C GLN A 41 -2.69 -1.38 19.16
N THR A 42 -1.67 -2.04 18.61
CA THR A 42 -0.41 -2.33 19.31
C THR A 42 0.37 -1.05 19.62
N TYR A 43 0.35 -0.07 18.72
CA TYR A 43 0.88 1.27 19.00
C TYR A 43 0.12 1.94 20.14
N LEU A 44 -1.22 1.98 20.06
CA LEU A 44 -2.07 2.62 21.06
C LEU A 44 -1.89 2.02 22.46
N SER A 45 -1.79 0.69 22.57
CA SER A 45 -1.53 0.00 23.83
C SER A 45 -0.11 0.22 24.39
N ASN A 46 0.82 0.78 23.60
CA ASN A 46 2.20 1.06 24.00
C ASN A 46 2.56 2.56 23.87
N GLN A 47 1.58 3.46 23.80
CA GLN A 47 1.80 4.85 23.38
C GLN A 47 2.83 5.60 24.23
N GLU A 48 2.79 5.47 25.56
CA GLU A 48 3.77 6.13 26.45
C GLU A 48 5.22 5.70 26.16
N ARG A 49 5.40 4.40 25.88
CA ARG A 49 6.70 3.80 25.58
C ARG A 49 7.22 4.34 24.24
N PHE A 50 6.36 4.45 23.24
CA PHE A 50 6.67 5.08 21.96
C PHE A 50 7.02 6.57 22.07
N GLN A 51 6.30 7.32 22.90
CA GLN A 51 6.53 8.75 23.11
C GLN A 51 7.91 9.03 23.75
N ARG A 52 8.38 8.14 24.64
CA ARG A 52 9.70 8.28 25.31
C ARG A 52 10.87 7.75 24.47
N ALA A 53 10.65 6.82 23.54
CA ALA A 53 11.71 6.09 22.85
C ALA A 53 12.51 6.93 21.82
N THR A 54 13.80 7.20 22.04
CA THR A 54 14.60 8.09 21.17
C THR A 54 15.56 7.35 20.23
N CYS A 55 15.18 6.17 19.74
CA CYS A 55 16.14 5.24 19.11
C CYS A 55 15.81 4.90 17.64
N ALA A 56 16.71 4.15 16.98
CA ALA A 56 16.51 3.64 15.63
C ALA A 56 15.34 2.66 15.49
N GLU A 57 15.14 1.76 16.46
CA GLU A 57 14.00 0.82 16.45
C GLU A 57 12.65 1.54 16.54
N ALA A 58 12.58 2.63 17.32
CA ALA A 58 11.38 3.47 17.41
C ALA A 58 11.09 4.15 16.07
N ALA A 59 12.11 4.75 15.42
CA ALA A 59 11.94 5.33 14.08
C ALA A 59 11.46 4.29 13.05
N LEU A 60 12.02 3.08 13.08
CA LEU A 60 11.59 1.99 12.20
C LEU A 60 10.17 1.50 12.53
N ALA A 61 9.79 1.39 13.80
CA ALA A 61 8.45 1.04 14.23
C ALA A 61 7.42 2.11 13.82
N TYR A 62 7.72 3.40 13.95
CA TYR A 62 6.89 4.49 13.43
C TYR A 62 6.73 4.42 11.92
N ARG A 63 7.75 3.98 11.17
CA ARG A 63 7.62 3.77 9.72
C ARG A 63 6.63 2.64 9.39
N TYR A 64 6.60 1.55 10.15
CA TYR A 64 5.59 0.50 10.00
C TYR A 64 4.20 0.98 10.42
N LEU A 65 4.12 1.78 11.48
CA LEU A 65 2.87 2.40 11.90
C LEU A 65 2.32 3.35 10.82
N LEU A 66 3.16 4.15 10.16
CA LEU A 66 2.75 4.99 9.03
C LEU A 66 2.10 4.16 7.91
N MET A 67 2.67 3.00 7.59
CA MET A 67 2.08 2.07 6.61
C MET A 67 0.74 1.52 7.09
N ALA A 68 0.64 1.12 8.36
CA ALA A 68 -0.59 0.59 8.94
C ALA A 68 -1.69 1.65 9.00
N ALA A 69 -1.40 2.84 9.52
CA ALA A 69 -2.30 4.00 9.59
C ALA A 69 -2.84 4.37 8.20
N THR A 70 -1.96 4.40 7.19
CA THR A 70 -2.36 4.64 5.79
C THR A 70 -3.32 3.58 5.27
N ARG A 71 -3.10 2.30 5.61
CA ARG A 71 -3.94 1.17 5.16
C ARG A 71 -5.32 1.18 5.81
N VAL A 72 -5.41 1.62 7.07
CA VAL A 72 -6.69 1.76 7.78
C VAL A 72 -7.33 3.15 7.59
N GLN A 73 -6.70 4.03 6.81
CA GLN A 73 -7.16 5.39 6.53
C GLN A 73 -7.28 6.28 7.78
N ASP A 74 -6.43 6.05 8.78
CA ASP A 74 -6.30 6.94 9.93
C ASP A 74 -5.38 8.11 9.58
N TRP A 75 -5.95 9.10 8.89
CA TRP A 75 -5.20 10.24 8.35
C TRP A 75 -4.61 11.13 9.45
N LYS A 76 -5.29 11.24 10.59
CA LYS A 76 -4.77 11.98 11.75
C LYS A 76 -3.50 11.31 12.28
N LEU A 77 -3.50 9.98 12.42
CA LEU A 77 -2.32 9.23 12.84
C LEU A 77 -1.21 9.29 11.78
N VAL A 78 -1.55 9.30 10.48
CA VAL A 78 -0.56 9.52 9.41
C VAL A 78 0.18 10.85 9.60
N GLU A 79 -0.54 11.95 9.86
CA GLU A 79 0.07 13.27 10.10
C GLU A 79 0.93 13.27 11.37
N GLU A 80 0.41 12.73 12.48
CA GLU A 80 1.14 12.62 13.75
C GLU A 80 2.45 11.86 13.58
N VAL A 81 2.41 10.69 12.92
CA VAL A 81 3.59 9.85 12.70
C VAL A 81 4.60 10.54 11.78
N ALA A 82 4.14 11.23 10.72
CA ALA A 82 5.02 11.98 9.83
C ALA A 82 5.74 13.13 10.57
N GLN A 83 5.06 13.82 11.49
CA GLN A 83 5.66 14.84 12.35
C GLN A 83 6.66 14.23 13.35
N ILE A 84 6.33 13.09 13.96
CA ILE A 84 7.20 12.41 14.92
C ILE A 84 8.50 11.93 14.26
N LEU A 85 8.43 11.33 13.06
CA LEU A 85 9.62 10.92 12.29
C LEU A 85 10.52 12.10 11.92
N GLN A 86 9.93 13.28 11.77
CA GLN A 86 10.66 14.53 11.52
C GLN A 86 11.16 15.21 12.79
N SER A 87 10.73 14.80 13.99
CA SER A 87 11.07 15.49 15.24
C SER A 87 12.57 15.44 15.57
N GLY A 88 13.05 16.40 16.38
CA GLY A 88 14.45 16.40 16.85
C GLY A 88 14.84 15.09 17.55
N ARG A 89 13.87 14.40 18.17
CA ARG A 89 14.05 13.11 18.86
C ARG A 89 14.37 11.94 17.93
N LEU A 90 13.83 11.92 16.71
CA LEU A 90 13.97 10.76 15.80
C LEU A 90 14.64 11.09 14.47
N SER A 91 14.80 12.36 14.10
CA SER A 91 15.33 12.79 12.80
C SER A 91 16.71 12.20 12.47
N SER A 92 17.62 12.12 13.46
CA SER A 92 18.93 11.48 13.30
C SER A 92 18.83 10.00 12.94
N HIS A 93 17.81 9.30 13.46
CA HIS A 93 17.56 7.89 13.19
C HIS A 93 16.83 7.62 11.87
N VAL A 94 16.30 8.66 11.22
CA VAL A 94 15.73 8.58 9.87
C VAL A 94 16.78 8.87 8.79
N THR A 95 17.95 9.38 9.17
CA THR A 95 19.03 9.69 8.21
C THR A 95 19.46 8.44 7.43
N GLY A 96 19.48 8.54 6.10
CA GLY A 96 19.72 7.40 5.19
C GLY A 96 18.51 6.48 4.98
N LYS A 97 17.34 6.81 5.55
CA LYS A 97 16.06 6.10 5.39
C LYS A 97 14.94 7.00 4.85
N GLU A 98 15.26 8.23 4.46
CA GLU A 98 14.34 9.27 4.00
C GLU A 98 13.48 8.79 2.85
N LEU A 99 14.09 8.12 1.85
CA LEU A 99 13.37 7.53 0.72
C LEU A 99 12.17 6.71 1.17
N ASN A 100 12.34 5.85 2.18
CA ASN A 100 11.28 4.96 2.63
C ASN A 100 10.15 5.71 3.35
N VAL A 101 10.49 6.75 4.11
CA VAL A 101 9.50 7.56 4.82
C VAL A 101 8.72 8.43 3.85
N ILE A 102 9.41 9.16 2.97
CA ILE A 102 8.79 10.02 1.95
C ILE A 102 7.93 9.18 1.00
N ASN A 103 8.40 7.99 0.61
CA ASN A 103 7.60 7.06 -0.20
C ASN A 103 6.30 6.64 0.51
N ASN A 104 6.36 6.31 1.80
CA ASN A 104 5.17 5.94 2.56
C ASN A 104 4.20 7.13 2.71
N ILE A 105 4.71 8.35 2.87
CA ILE A 105 3.90 9.58 2.85
C ILE A 105 3.24 9.76 1.47
N GLY A 106 3.98 9.57 0.37
CA GLY A 106 3.43 9.61 -0.98
C GLY A 106 2.31 8.57 -1.20
N VAL A 107 2.41 7.40 -0.56
CA VAL A 107 1.35 6.39 -0.58
C VAL A 107 0.11 6.88 0.14
N ALA A 108 0.26 7.61 1.26
CA ALA A 108 -0.84 8.21 1.99
C ALA A 108 -1.59 9.26 1.16
N TYR A 109 -0.87 10.21 0.54
CA TYR A 109 -1.50 11.19 -0.38
C TYR A 109 -2.24 10.52 -1.53
N ARG A 110 -1.65 9.48 -2.15
CA ARG A 110 -2.33 8.73 -3.21
C ARG A 110 -3.62 8.10 -2.70
N LYS A 111 -3.61 7.52 -1.50
CA LYS A 111 -4.76 6.81 -0.91
C LYS A 111 -5.88 7.75 -0.46
N VAL A 112 -5.54 8.95 0.01
CA VAL A 112 -6.53 9.97 0.41
C VAL A 112 -7.08 10.75 -0.79
N GLY A 113 -6.51 10.57 -1.99
CA GLY A 113 -7.01 11.21 -3.21
C GLY A 113 -6.33 12.53 -3.57
N GLN A 114 -5.11 12.77 -3.09
CA GLN A 114 -4.27 13.93 -3.40
C GLN A 114 -3.12 13.53 -4.36
N PRO A 115 -3.40 13.34 -5.68
CA PRO A 115 -2.40 12.83 -6.62
C PRO A 115 -1.22 13.79 -6.83
N GLU A 116 -1.44 15.11 -6.85
CA GLU A 116 -0.36 16.09 -7.05
C GLU A 116 0.62 16.12 -5.87
N ASP A 117 0.10 16.07 -4.64
CA ASP A 117 0.94 15.93 -3.44
C ASP A 117 1.71 14.61 -3.47
N ALA A 118 1.06 13.50 -3.85
CA ALA A 118 1.73 12.20 -4.01
C ALA A 118 2.88 12.26 -5.02
N LEU A 119 2.66 12.85 -6.20
CA LEU A 119 3.70 13.01 -7.23
C LEU A 119 4.85 13.89 -6.74
N THR A 120 4.56 14.97 -6.03
CA THR A 120 5.57 15.88 -5.46
C THR A 120 6.45 15.13 -4.45
N HIS A 121 5.84 14.32 -3.58
CA HIS A 121 6.56 13.49 -2.60
C HIS A 121 7.36 12.37 -3.27
N TYR A 122 6.83 11.69 -4.29
CA TYR A 122 7.60 10.67 -5.01
C TYR A 122 8.77 11.27 -5.80
N ARG A 123 8.61 12.45 -6.41
CA ARG A 123 9.72 13.18 -7.05
C ARG A 123 10.81 13.54 -6.05
N CYS A 124 10.42 13.95 -4.84
CA CYS A 124 11.36 14.14 -3.75
C CYS A 124 12.03 12.81 -3.33
N ALA A 125 11.28 11.71 -3.14
CA ALA A 125 11.85 10.42 -2.78
C ALA A 125 12.87 9.90 -3.82
N LEU A 126 12.68 10.20 -5.11
CA LEU A 126 13.64 9.86 -6.16
C LEU A 126 15.01 10.52 -5.97
N THR A 127 15.11 11.69 -5.34
CA THR A 127 16.41 12.35 -5.08
C THR A 127 17.25 11.60 -4.04
N TYR A 128 16.60 10.74 -3.24
CA TYR A 128 17.25 9.87 -2.25
C TYR A 128 17.50 8.44 -2.78
N ALA A 129 17.12 8.14 -4.03
CA ALA A 129 17.19 6.79 -4.60
C ALA A 129 18.58 6.51 -5.20
N ASN A 130 19.37 5.69 -4.50
CA ASN A 130 20.76 5.41 -4.86
C ASN A 130 20.92 4.14 -5.71
N SER A 131 19.91 3.27 -5.77
CA SER A 131 19.98 1.98 -6.47
C SER A 131 18.83 1.78 -7.47
N HIS A 132 18.98 0.79 -8.37
CA HIS A 132 17.99 0.50 -9.41
C HIS A 132 16.64 0.05 -8.84
N ASP A 133 16.68 -0.77 -7.79
CA ASP A 133 15.52 -1.27 -7.07
C ASP A 133 14.75 -0.14 -6.36
N GLN A 134 15.46 0.78 -5.69
CA GLN A 134 14.86 1.98 -5.09
C GLN A 134 14.18 2.87 -6.14
N ARG A 135 14.86 3.14 -7.26
CA ARG A 135 14.29 3.94 -8.35
C ARG A 135 13.07 3.26 -8.97
N ALA A 136 13.10 1.94 -9.15
CA ALA A 136 11.98 1.16 -9.66
C ALA A 136 10.76 1.23 -8.72
N LEU A 137 10.97 1.07 -7.41
CA LEU A 137 9.90 1.17 -6.41
C LEU A 137 9.14 2.51 -6.51
N ILE A 138 9.89 3.63 -6.59
CA ILE A 138 9.26 4.96 -6.70
C ILE A 138 8.58 5.15 -8.06
N LYS A 139 9.20 4.71 -9.16
CA LYS A 139 8.57 4.77 -10.51
C LYS A 139 7.27 3.98 -10.59
N ILE A 140 7.20 2.81 -9.96
CA ILE A 140 5.96 2.01 -9.86
C ILE A 140 4.87 2.84 -9.16
N ASN A 141 5.18 3.47 -8.04
CA ASN A 141 4.21 4.28 -7.31
C ASN A 141 3.74 5.51 -8.11
N ILE A 142 4.64 6.20 -8.81
CA ILE A 142 4.29 7.30 -9.74
C ILE A 142 3.36 6.79 -10.84
N ALA A 143 3.67 5.64 -11.44
CA ALA A 143 2.82 5.06 -12.48
C ALA A 143 1.41 4.74 -11.98
N ILE A 144 1.28 4.25 -10.75
CA ILE A 144 -0.04 4.00 -10.15
C ILE A 144 -0.79 5.32 -9.91
N VAL A 145 -0.10 6.41 -9.53
CA VAL A 145 -0.76 7.73 -9.39
C VAL A 145 -1.34 8.18 -10.74
N HIS A 146 -0.56 8.13 -11.82
CA HIS A 146 -1.06 8.50 -13.15
C HIS A 146 -2.23 7.62 -13.59
N ARG A 147 -2.16 6.31 -13.33
CA ARG A 147 -3.26 5.38 -13.60
C ARG A 147 -4.54 5.77 -12.85
N ASN A 148 -4.43 6.03 -11.54
CA ASN A 148 -5.56 6.44 -10.69
C ASN A 148 -6.12 7.82 -11.07
N ALA A 149 -5.30 8.69 -11.67
CA ALA A 149 -5.69 10.00 -12.19
C ALA A 149 -6.20 9.93 -13.65
N ASP A 150 -6.68 8.77 -14.11
CA ASP A 150 -7.19 8.54 -15.46
C ASP A 150 -6.18 8.82 -16.60
N GLN A 151 -4.88 8.70 -16.30
CA GLN A 151 -3.75 8.83 -17.25
C GLN A 151 -2.95 7.52 -17.39
N PRO A 152 -3.58 6.36 -17.67
CA PRO A 152 -2.91 5.05 -17.68
C PRO A 152 -1.80 4.93 -18.73
N ALA A 153 -1.84 5.71 -19.82
CA ALA A 153 -0.79 5.70 -20.84
C ALA A 153 0.57 6.21 -20.31
N ILE A 154 0.55 7.21 -19.41
CA ILE A 154 1.77 7.74 -18.78
C ILE A 154 2.32 6.69 -17.81
N GLY A 155 1.46 6.11 -16.98
CA GLY A 155 1.82 5.02 -16.07
C GLY A 155 2.40 3.82 -16.83
N PHE A 156 1.77 3.43 -17.94
CA PHE A 156 2.24 2.33 -18.79
C PHE A 156 3.66 2.58 -19.30
N ARG A 157 3.94 3.78 -19.84
CA ARG A 157 5.28 4.14 -20.35
C ARG A 157 6.34 4.10 -19.25
N LEU A 158 6.01 4.59 -18.05
CA LEU A 158 6.91 4.53 -16.90
C LEU A 158 7.23 3.09 -16.50
N LEU A 159 6.23 2.21 -16.45
CA LEU A 159 6.41 0.80 -16.09
C LEU A 159 7.21 0.02 -17.13
N GLN A 160 7.08 0.34 -18.43
CA GLN A 160 7.89 -0.28 -19.49
C GLN A 160 9.36 0.14 -19.43
N GLY A 161 9.67 1.34 -18.93
CA GLY A 161 11.04 1.82 -18.76
C GLY A 161 11.76 1.31 -17.51
N ILE A 162 11.22 0.29 -16.82
CA ILE A 162 11.83 -0.32 -15.64
C ILE A 162 12.61 -1.56 -16.06
N GLU A 163 13.91 -1.59 -15.75
CA GLU A 163 14.79 -2.73 -16.05
C GLU A 163 14.62 -3.86 -15.03
N GLU A 164 13.79 -4.84 -15.37
CA GLU A 164 13.39 -5.95 -14.49
C GLU A 164 14.57 -6.82 -14.01
N LYS A 165 15.60 -7.01 -14.85
CA LYS A 165 16.73 -7.91 -14.58
C LYS A 165 17.55 -7.59 -13.33
N TYR A 166 17.41 -6.38 -12.79
CA TYR A 166 18.12 -5.94 -11.58
C TYR A 166 17.24 -5.92 -10.33
N LEU A 167 15.99 -6.37 -10.43
CA LEU A 167 15.01 -6.23 -9.36
C LEU A 167 14.85 -7.54 -8.58
N PRO A 168 14.75 -7.47 -7.24
CA PRO A 168 14.39 -8.63 -6.45
C PRO A 168 12.92 -9.02 -6.67
N SER A 169 12.59 -10.30 -6.47
CA SER A 169 11.24 -10.85 -6.69
C SER A 169 10.13 -10.05 -5.99
N ILE A 170 10.37 -9.52 -4.79
CA ILE A 170 9.37 -8.71 -4.09
C ILE A 170 8.99 -7.42 -4.83
N ILE A 171 9.94 -6.78 -5.52
CA ILE A 171 9.67 -5.58 -6.32
C ILE A 171 9.07 -5.98 -7.67
N LEU A 172 9.54 -7.07 -8.27
CA LEU A 172 8.95 -7.61 -9.50
C LEU A 172 7.47 -7.96 -9.31
N ALA A 173 7.09 -8.55 -8.17
CA ALA A 173 5.70 -8.83 -7.85
C ALA A 173 4.84 -7.55 -7.93
N GLY A 174 5.25 -6.48 -7.23
CA GLY A 174 4.55 -5.19 -7.25
C GLY A 174 4.55 -4.52 -8.63
N LEU A 175 5.65 -4.61 -9.37
CA LEU A 175 5.76 -4.12 -10.74
C LEU A 175 4.75 -4.79 -11.66
N HIS A 176 4.66 -6.12 -11.59
CA HIS A 176 3.77 -6.90 -12.44
C HIS A 176 2.29 -6.70 -12.06
N VAL A 177 1.96 -6.49 -10.77
CA VAL A 177 0.61 -6.02 -10.38
C VAL A 177 0.31 -4.67 -11.04
N ALA A 178 1.21 -3.69 -10.95
CA ALA A 178 1.00 -2.37 -11.53
C ALA A 178 0.88 -2.42 -13.07
N LYS A 179 1.69 -3.26 -13.74
CA LYS A 179 1.58 -3.52 -15.18
C LYS A 179 0.24 -4.14 -15.54
N GLY A 180 -0.20 -5.16 -14.80
CA GLY A 180 -1.46 -5.84 -15.04
C GLY A 180 -2.66 -4.90 -14.89
N ASN A 181 -2.68 -4.15 -13.78
CA ASN A 181 -3.67 -3.12 -13.48
C ASN A 181 -3.75 -2.03 -14.56
N THR A 182 -2.60 -1.56 -15.04
CA THR A 182 -2.53 -0.53 -16.08
C THR A 182 -2.96 -1.08 -17.44
N ALA A 183 -2.53 -2.29 -17.80
CA ALA A 183 -2.93 -2.97 -19.02
C ALA A 183 -4.43 -3.24 -19.06
N LEU A 184 -5.02 -3.63 -17.92
CA LEU A 184 -6.45 -3.85 -17.78
C LEU A 184 -7.27 -2.58 -18.06
N GLN A 185 -6.89 -1.42 -17.50
CA GLN A 185 -7.56 -0.14 -17.77
C GLN A 185 -7.42 0.29 -19.24
N LEU A 186 -6.30 -0.08 -19.89
CA LEU A 186 -6.09 0.10 -21.33
C LEU A 186 -6.78 -0.98 -22.19
N LYS A 187 -7.58 -1.88 -21.59
CA LYS A 187 -8.26 -3.01 -22.25
C LYS A 187 -7.32 -4.00 -22.95
N ARG A 188 -6.06 -4.05 -22.53
CA ARG A 188 -5.02 -4.98 -23.03
C ARG A 188 -5.03 -6.25 -22.19
N TYR A 189 -6.11 -7.03 -22.34
CA TYR A 189 -6.43 -8.13 -21.42
C TYR A 189 -5.39 -9.24 -21.39
N ASP A 190 -4.78 -9.61 -22.53
CA ASP A 190 -3.75 -10.65 -22.55
C ASP A 190 -2.47 -10.23 -21.83
N GLU A 191 -2.10 -8.95 -21.91
CA GLU A 191 -0.98 -8.40 -21.16
C GLU A 191 -1.30 -8.31 -19.67
N ALA A 192 -2.54 -7.95 -19.33
CA ALA A 192 -3.00 -7.96 -17.94
C ALA A 192 -2.90 -9.36 -17.33
N GLN A 193 -3.40 -10.38 -18.04
CA GLN A 193 -3.35 -11.78 -17.62
C GLN A 193 -1.90 -12.24 -17.38
N ARG A 194 -1.01 -12.01 -18.35
CA ARG A 194 0.41 -12.37 -18.22
C ARG A 194 1.07 -11.68 -17.03
N ALA A 195 0.84 -10.38 -16.88
CA ALA A 195 1.42 -9.62 -15.78
C ALA A 195 0.92 -10.13 -14.41
N TYR A 196 -0.38 -10.40 -14.25
CA TYR A 196 -0.87 -10.99 -12.99
C TYR A 196 -0.31 -12.38 -12.71
N GLN A 197 -0.13 -13.22 -13.75
CA GLN A 197 0.52 -14.52 -13.57
C GLN A 197 1.97 -14.36 -13.05
N GLN A 198 2.76 -13.47 -13.68
CA GLN A 198 4.12 -13.17 -13.23
C GLN A 198 4.14 -12.62 -11.79
N ALA A 199 3.21 -11.71 -11.46
CA ALA A 199 3.10 -11.18 -10.10
C ALA A 199 2.87 -12.28 -9.07
N ARG A 200 1.96 -13.21 -9.36
CA ARG A 200 1.66 -14.35 -8.49
C ARG A 200 2.88 -15.27 -8.32
N GLU A 201 3.59 -15.58 -9.40
CA GLU A 201 4.82 -16.37 -9.35
C GLU A 201 5.88 -15.74 -8.43
N HIS A 202 6.09 -14.42 -8.56
CA HIS A 202 7.02 -13.71 -7.68
C HIS A 202 6.58 -13.67 -6.22
N TYR A 203 5.27 -13.50 -5.95
CA TYR A 203 4.76 -13.56 -4.57
C TYR A 203 4.96 -14.95 -3.95
N LEU A 204 4.68 -16.02 -4.70
CA LEU A 204 4.94 -17.38 -4.24
C LEU A 204 6.43 -17.64 -3.97
N ALA A 205 7.31 -17.14 -4.84
CA ALA A 205 8.76 -17.30 -4.70
C ALA A 205 9.32 -16.65 -3.41
N VAL A 206 8.65 -15.62 -2.88
CA VAL A 206 9.03 -14.96 -1.61
C VAL A 206 8.17 -15.40 -0.42
N GLY A 207 7.31 -16.40 -0.59
CA GLY A 207 6.42 -16.91 0.46
C GLY A 207 5.23 -16.00 0.81
N ASP A 208 4.95 -14.97 0.01
CA ASP A 208 3.82 -14.04 0.23
C ASP A 208 2.52 -14.61 -0.37
N LYS A 209 2.04 -15.67 0.28
CA LYS A 209 0.82 -16.39 -0.10
C LYS A 209 -0.42 -15.49 -0.16
N ARG A 210 -0.51 -14.52 0.74
CA ARG A 210 -1.61 -13.55 0.79
C ARG A 210 -1.70 -12.71 -0.48
N ASN A 211 -0.60 -12.10 -0.91
CA ASN A 211 -0.64 -11.31 -2.14
C ASN A 211 -0.70 -12.19 -3.39
N ALA A 212 -0.10 -13.39 -3.37
CA ALA A 212 -0.29 -14.38 -4.44
C ALA A 212 -1.77 -14.71 -4.66
N GLN A 213 -2.51 -14.87 -3.56
CA GLN A 213 -3.95 -15.12 -3.55
C GLN A 213 -4.76 -13.88 -3.98
N ALA A 214 -4.40 -12.68 -3.51
CA ALA A 214 -5.07 -11.44 -3.91
C ALA A 214 -4.99 -11.20 -5.43
N VAL A 215 -3.86 -11.53 -6.07
CA VAL A 215 -3.70 -11.39 -7.52
C VAL A 215 -4.62 -12.33 -8.32
N VAL A 216 -5.07 -13.45 -7.75
CA VAL A 216 -6.06 -14.33 -8.41
C VAL A 216 -7.38 -13.59 -8.63
N ALA A 217 -7.80 -12.72 -7.71
CA ALA A 217 -9.00 -11.90 -7.90
C ALA A 217 -8.85 -10.96 -9.11
N ASN A 218 -7.66 -10.41 -9.35
CA ASN A 218 -7.41 -9.59 -10.54
C ASN A 218 -7.45 -10.44 -11.82
N MET A 219 -6.96 -11.69 -11.77
CA MET A 219 -7.06 -12.62 -12.90
C MET A 219 -8.51 -13.00 -13.22
N LEU A 220 -9.36 -13.17 -12.20
CA LEU A 220 -10.80 -13.38 -12.36
C LEU A 220 -11.45 -12.20 -13.09
N VAL A 221 -11.08 -10.96 -12.75
CA VAL A 221 -11.54 -9.76 -13.46
C VAL A 221 -11.16 -9.83 -14.95
N VAL A 222 -9.93 -10.23 -15.26
CA VAL A 222 -9.48 -10.37 -16.66
C VAL A 222 -10.30 -11.42 -17.41
N ALA A 223 -10.56 -12.57 -16.79
CA ALA A 223 -11.39 -13.63 -17.38
C ALA A 223 -12.81 -13.11 -17.71
N LEU A 224 -13.46 -12.41 -16.78
CA LEU A 224 -14.76 -11.79 -17.02
C LEU A 224 -14.70 -10.69 -18.09
N ALA A 225 -13.65 -9.86 -18.08
CA ALA A 225 -13.46 -8.82 -19.08
C ALA A 225 -13.27 -9.39 -20.50
N LYS A 226 -12.73 -10.61 -20.62
CA LYS A 226 -12.61 -11.39 -21.87
C LYS A 226 -13.86 -12.22 -22.21
N ASN A 227 -14.84 -12.30 -21.31
CA ASN A 227 -15.97 -13.24 -21.38
C ASN A 227 -15.53 -14.71 -21.46
N ASP A 228 -14.42 -15.03 -20.78
CA ASP A 228 -13.86 -16.38 -20.68
C ASP A 228 -14.33 -17.03 -19.37
N THR A 229 -15.55 -17.59 -19.40
CA THR A 229 -16.17 -18.22 -18.22
C THR A 229 -15.45 -19.49 -17.79
N GLN A 230 -14.84 -20.21 -18.73
CA GLN A 230 -14.03 -21.40 -18.42
C GLN A 230 -12.78 -21.02 -17.64
N ALA A 231 -12.04 -19.99 -18.08
CA ALA A 231 -10.89 -19.50 -17.34
C ALA A 231 -11.29 -18.96 -15.96
N TYR A 232 -12.44 -18.29 -15.87
CA TYR A 232 -12.97 -17.85 -14.58
C TYR A 232 -13.16 -19.02 -13.62
N ASP A 233 -13.84 -20.08 -14.05
CA ASP A 233 -14.16 -21.23 -13.19
C ASP A 233 -12.88 -21.96 -12.73
N GLN A 234 -11.88 -22.07 -13.60
CA GLN A 234 -10.56 -22.61 -13.26
C GLN A 234 -9.83 -21.75 -12.22
N LEU A 235 -9.80 -20.43 -12.43
CA LEU A 235 -9.19 -19.47 -11.49
C LEU A 235 -9.96 -19.42 -10.16
N ARG A 236 -11.27 -19.63 -10.19
CA ARG A 236 -12.12 -19.60 -9.00
C ARG A 236 -11.82 -20.77 -8.07
N ALA A 237 -11.52 -21.95 -8.63
CA ALA A 237 -11.03 -23.09 -7.87
C ALA A 237 -9.68 -22.79 -7.19
N LEU A 238 -8.78 -22.06 -7.88
CA LEU A 238 -7.52 -21.60 -7.27
C LEU A 238 -7.76 -20.59 -6.16
N SER A 239 -8.78 -19.73 -6.28
CA SER A 239 -9.04 -18.69 -5.29
C SER A 239 -9.62 -19.19 -3.96
N ILE A 240 -9.89 -20.48 -3.82
CA ILE A 240 -10.33 -21.10 -2.55
C ILE A 240 -9.31 -22.07 -1.95
N LEU A 241 -8.14 -22.26 -2.55
CA LEU A 241 -7.15 -23.18 -2.00
C LEU A 241 -6.55 -22.70 -0.68
N GLU A 242 -6.48 -21.38 -0.48
CA GLU A 242 -5.96 -20.75 0.74
C GLU A 242 -6.93 -19.65 1.22
N VAL A 243 -8.19 -20.01 1.53
CA VAL A 243 -9.24 -19.04 1.93
C VAL A 243 -8.80 -18.18 3.12
N ASP A 244 -8.04 -18.73 4.07
CA ASP A 244 -7.54 -18.01 5.23
C ASP A 244 -6.60 -16.84 4.87
N MET A 245 -6.08 -16.83 3.65
CA MET A 245 -5.22 -15.77 3.13
C MET A 245 -6.01 -14.62 2.49
N LEU A 246 -7.32 -14.78 2.25
CA LEU A 246 -8.18 -13.72 1.74
C LEU A 246 -8.60 -12.78 2.88
N THR A 247 -8.40 -11.49 2.67
CA THR A 247 -9.05 -10.49 3.52
C THR A 247 -10.57 -10.55 3.33
N GLU A 248 -11.33 -10.21 4.36
CA GLU A 248 -12.79 -10.08 4.28
C GLU A 248 -13.24 -9.27 3.05
N GLN A 249 -12.59 -8.12 2.80
CA GLN A 249 -12.87 -7.26 1.64
C GLN A 249 -12.61 -7.95 0.31
N GLY A 250 -11.53 -8.73 0.22
CA GLY A 250 -11.23 -9.57 -0.95
C GLY A 250 -12.26 -10.68 -1.15
N GLY A 251 -12.75 -11.28 -0.07
CA GLY A 251 -13.85 -12.24 -0.10
C GLY A 251 -15.14 -11.63 -0.65
N ARG A 252 -15.55 -10.47 -0.13
CA ARG A 252 -16.72 -9.71 -0.64
C ARG A 252 -16.58 -9.37 -2.13
N PHE A 253 -15.38 -8.94 -2.54
CA PHE A 253 -15.12 -8.66 -3.96
C PHE A 253 -15.24 -9.91 -4.84
N ILE A 254 -14.68 -11.05 -4.43
CA ILE A 254 -14.83 -12.31 -5.16
C ILE A 254 -16.30 -12.75 -5.23
N GLN A 255 -17.08 -12.58 -4.16
CA GLN A 255 -18.53 -12.86 -4.18
C GLN A 255 -19.27 -11.97 -5.19
N TRP A 256 -18.88 -10.70 -5.31
CA TRP A 256 -19.41 -9.81 -6.33
C TRP A 256 -19.04 -10.31 -7.74
N LEU A 257 -17.80 -10.77 -7.96
CA LEU A 257 -17.38 -11.36 -9.23
C LEU A 257 -18.16 -12.64 -9.56
N ASP A 258 -18.43 -13.50 -8.57
CA ASP A 258 -19.23 -14.72 -8.74
C ASP A 258 -20.66 -14.40 -9.16
N THR A 259 -21.25 -13.39 -8.53
CA THR A 259 -22.58 -12.87 -8.88
C THR A 259 -22.57 -12.37 -10.32
N PHE A 260 -21.57 -11.56 -10.68
CA PHE A 260 -21.41 -11.04 -12.04
C PHE A 260 -21.23 -12.16 -13.07
N ARG A 261 -20.37 -13.14 -12.80
CA ARG A 261 -20.14 -14.33 -13.65
C ARG A 261 -21.44 -15.10 -13.90
N SER A 262 -22.25 -15.29 -12.85
CA SER A 262 -23.50 -16.04 -12.92
C SER A 262 -24.53 -15.40 -13.87
N TYR A 263 -24.49 -14.07 -14.01
CA TYR A 263 -25.43 -13.34 -14.83
C TYR A 263 -24.88 -12.96 -16.22
N SER A 264 -23.56 -12.77 -16.35
CA SER A 264 -22.90 -12.56 -17.65
C SER A 264 -23.18 -13.72 -18.62
N SER A 265 -23.31 -14.95 -18.11
CA SER A 265 -23.66 -16.12 -18.94
C SER A 265 -25.11 -16.11 -19.44
N ALA A 266 -26.00 -15.30 -18.86
CA ALA A 266 -27.43 -15.26 -19.19
C ALA A 266 -27.79 -14.29 -20.34
N ASN A 267 -26.81 -13.59 -20.92
CA ASN A 267 -26.95 -12.62 -22.03
C ASN A 267 -27.92 -11.43 -21.81
N ASN A 268 -28.65 -11.35 -20.69
CA ASN A 268 -29.41 -10.18 -20.27
C ASN A 268 -29.65 -10.18 -18.76
N LEU A 269 -29.44 -9.04 -18.12
CA LEU A 269 -29.73 -8.82 -16.70
C LEU A 269 -31.18 -8.33 -16.53
N ASN A 270 -31.92 -8.91 -15.59
CA ASN A 270 -33.19 -8.36 -15.13
C ASN A 270 -32.97 -7.20 -14.14
N GLN A 271 -34.03 -6.47 -13.79
CA GLN A 271 -33.92 -5.29 -12.91
C GLN A 271 -33.36 -5.63 -11.52
N SER A 272 -33.76 -6.75 -10.93
CA SER A 272 -33.26 -7.19 -9.61
C SER A 272 -31.77 -7.51 -9.64
N GLN A 273 -31.33 -8.24 -10.67
CA GLN A 273 -29.92 -8.56 -10.88
C GLN A 273 -29.06 -7.31 -11.10
N ARG A 274 -29.59 -6.32 -11.85
CA ARG A 274 -28.94 -5.01 -12.00
C ARG A 274 -28.78 -4.32 -10.65
N GLN A 275 -29.85 -4.26 -9.85
CA GLN A 275 -29.81 -3.62 -8.54
C GLN A 275 -28.79 -4.29 -7.60
N GLN A 276 -28.71 -5.62 -7.60
CA GLN A 276 -27.77 -6.37 -6.78
C GLN A 276 -26.30 -6.10 -7.18
N LEU A 277 -26.00 -6.05 -8.48
CA LEU A 277 -24.65 -5.73 -8.95
C LEU A 277 -24.26 -4.27 -8.72
N GLN A 278 -25.26 -3.39 -8.55
CA GLN A 278 -25.07 -1.96 -8.28
C GLN A 278 -24.90 -1.66 -6.78
N ASP A 279 -25.29 -2.57 -5.89
CA ASP A 279 -25.03 -2.46 -4.45
C ASP A 279 -23.56 -2.75 -4.14
N ILE A 280 -22.74 -1.70 -4.24
CA ILE A 280 -21.28 -1.77 -4.10
C ILE A 280 -20.78 -1.07 -2.83
N GLU A 281 -21.67 -0.68 -1.92
CA GLU A 281 -21.31 0.04 -0.68
C GLU A 281 -20.32 -0.76 0.18
N THR A 282 -20.41 -2.09 0.09
CA THR A 282 -19.57 -3.02 0.82
C THR A 282 -18.25 -3.36 0.13
N ILE A 283 -18.03 -2.87 -1.10
CA ILE A 283 -16.82 -3.11 -1.87
C ILE A 283 -15.75 -2.08 -1.48
N ALA A 284 -14.59 -2.56 -1.04
CA ALA A 284 -13.48 -1.68 -0.71
C ALA A 284 -13.03 -0.84 -1.91
N ALA A 285 -12.60 0.40 -1.64
CA ALA A 285 -12.17 1.38 -2.64
C ALA A 285 -11.13 0.83 -3.64
N ASP A 286 -10.25 -0.06 -3.19
CA ASP A 286 -9.20 -0.68 -4.02
C ASP A 286 -9.76 -1.59 -5.14
N TYR A 287 -10.99 -2.07 -5.01
CA TYR A 287 -11.64 -2.93 -6.01
C TYR A 287 -12.63 -2.19 -6.90
N ILE A 288 -12.99 -0.96 -6.56
CA ILE A 288 -14.02 -0.18 -7.26
C ILE A 288 -13.67 -0.03 -8.74
N GLU A 289 -12.41 0.23 -9.09
CA GLU A 289 -11.99 0.35 -10.48
C GLU A 289 -12.31 -0.89 -11.34
N PHE A 290 -12.18 -2.09 -10.77
CA PHE A 290 -12.49 -3.34 -11.46
C PHE A 290 -13.99 -3.53 -11.63
N VAL A 291 -14.75 -3.17 -10.60
CA VAL A 291 -16.22 -3.12 -10.65
C VAL A 291 -16.68 -2.17 -11.74
N MET A 292 -16.12 -0.96 -11.81
CA MET A 292 -16.46 0.03 -12.86
C MET A 292 -16.18 -0.52 -14.25
N LEU A 293 -15.01 -1.15 -14.45
CA LEU A 293 -14.62 -1.72 -15.73
C LEU A 293 -15.58 -2.81 -16.22
N LEU A 294 -15.96 -3.73 -15.33
CA LEU A 294 -16.88 -4.81 -15.65
C LEU A 294 -18.32 -4.31 -15.83
N SER A 295 -18.75 -3.38 -14.98
CA SER A 295 -20.08 -2.74 -15.07
C SER A 295 -20.28 -1.96 -16.36
N ALA A 296 -19.23 -1.32 -16.88
CA ALA A 296 -19.29 -0.57 -18.14
C ALA A 296 -19.58 -1.44 -19.35
N ARG A 297 -19.24 -2.73 -19.30
CA ARG A 297 -19.53 -3.67 -20.38
C ARG A 297 -21.02 -4.01 -20.50
N PHE A 298 -21.76 -4.01 -19.39
CA PHE A 298 -23.18 -4.39 -19.34
C PHE A 298 -24.11 -3.20 -19.10
N SER A 299 -23.64 -1.97 -19.37
CA SER A 299 -24.41 -0.73 -19.15
C SER A 299 -24.93 -0.60 -17.72
N LEU A 300 -24.21 -1.15 -16.73
CA LEU A 300 -24.54 -1.05 -15.30
C LEU A 300 -24.13 0.32 -14.70
N ASN A 301 -23.55 1.20 -15.51
CA ASN A 301 -22.88 2.44 -15.12
C ASN A 301 -23.75 3.49 -14.42
N GLN A 302 -25.07 3.45 -14.57
CA GLN A 302 -25.95 4.49 -14.02
C GLN A 302 -25.90 4.58 -12.48
N ALA A 303 -25.47 3.53 -11.77
CA ALA A 303 -25.30 3.54 -10.30
C ALA A 303 -23.83 3.40 -9.85
N VAL A 304 -22.91 3.08 -10.76
CA VAL A 304 -21.46 3.04 -10.47
C VAL A 304 -20.80 4.40 -10.73
N ALA A 305 -21.55 5.34 -11.32
CA ALA A 305 -21.18 6.74 -11.44
C ALA A 305 -20.83 7.28 -10.06
N ARG A 306 -19.52 7.27 -9.77
CA ARG A 306 -18.79 7.79 -8.62
C ARG A 306 -19.71 8.09 -7.43
N PRO A 307 -19.52 7.49 -6.24
CA PRO A 307 -19.60 8.35 -5.09
C PRO A 307 -18.53 9.41 -5.34
N VAL A 308 -18.93 10.53 -5.95
CA VAL A 308 -18.33 11.82 -5.67
C VAL A 308 -18.59 11.93 -4.18
N ARG A 309 -17.74 11.28 -3.38
CA ARG A 309 -17.59 11.57 -1.97
C ARG A 309 -17.40 13.06 -2.00
N ASN A 310 -18.41 13.80 -1.54
CA ASN A 310 -18.45 15.25 -1.58
C ASN A 310 -17.04 15.75 -1.26
N SER A 311 -16.39 16.41 -2.22
CA SER A 311 -15.02 16.89 -2.06
C SER A 311 -14.88 17.82 -0.86
N ALA A 312 -16.00 18.35 -0.35
CA ALA A 312 -16.10 19.16 0.85
C ALA A 312 -15.88 18.40 2.17
N GLU A 313 -15.95 17.06 2.21
CA GLU A 313 -15.80 16.26 3.44
C GLU A 313 -14.63 15.26 3.39
N GLN A 314 -13.86 15.23 2.30
CA GLN A 314 -12.69 14.36 2.26
C GLN A 314 -11.60 14.89 3.21
N PRO A 315 -11.13 14.07 4.17
CA PRO A 315 -10.01 14.46 5.01
C PRO A 315 -8.81 14.79 4.12
N GLN A 316 -8.26 15.99 4.25
CA GLN A 316 -7.15 16.44 3.45
C GLN A 316 -5.88 16.40 4.30
N LEU A 317 -4.85 15.69 3.83
CA LEU A 317 -3.54 15.74 4.47
C LEU A 317 -2.88 17.08 4.12
N SER A 318 -2.24 17.72 5.10
CA SER A 318 -1.37 18.88 4.86
C SER A 318 -0.36 18.56 3.75
N SER A 319 -0.09 19.44 2.78
CA SER A 319 0.90 19.19 1.70
C SER A 319 2.36 19.14 2.19
N ALA A 320 2.62 19.45 3.46
CA ALA A 320 3.95 19.65 4.01
C ALA A 320 4.46 18.47 4.86
N LEU A 321 3.90 17.27 4.70
CA LEU A 321 4.23 16.11 5.55
C LEU A 321 5.69 15.64 5.42
N ALA A 322 6.40 15.98 4.34
CA ALA A 322 7.82 15.69 4.17
C ALA A 322 8.73 16.94 4.08
N LYS A 323 8.25 18.11 4.55
CA LYS A 323 8.95 19.40 4.37
C LYS A 323 10.40 19.44 4.87
N ARG A 324 10.78 18.62 5.87
CA ARG A 324 12.18 18.56 6.34
C ARG A 324 13.13 17.90 5.34
N TRP A 325 12.62 17.02 4.49
CA TRP A 325 13.43 16.29 3.50
C TRP A 325 13.30 16.89 2.10
N CYS A 326 12.13 17.45 1.79
CA CYS A 326 11.82 17.93 0.45
C CYS A 326 11.94 19.46 0.37
N LYS A 327 13.01 19.94 -0.29
CA LYS A 327 13.23 21.37 -0.51
C LYS A 327 12.10 21.97 -1.35
N GLY A 328 11.55 23.10 -0.93
CA GLY A 328 10.53 23.85 -1.68
C GLY A 328 9.08 23.40 -1.46
N MET A 329 8.81 22.62 -0.40
CA MET A 329 7.46 22.27 0.07
C MET A 329 7.03 23.09 1.28
#